data_AF-A0A383CVE0-F1
#
_entry.id   AF-A0A383CVE0-F1
#
_cell.length_a   1.000
_cell.length_b   1.000
_cell.length_c   1.000
_cell.angle_alpha   90.00
_cell.angle_beta   90.00
_cell.angle_gamma   90.00
#
_symmetry.space_group_name_H-M   'P 1'
#
loop_
_entity.id
_entity.type
_entity.pdbx_description
1 polymer ?
#
loop_
_entity_poly.entity_id
_entity_poly.type
_entity_poly.pdbx_seq_one_letter_code
_entity_poly.pdbx_strand_id
1 'polypeptide(L)'
;MLITAAIWGFAFVAQREAMLAETIGPFLFNAARFLMGAAVLSPLVWYLSKKKKASNKEEVSTKKILFAGIIAGLFLFAACSFQQVALQYTTAGKSGFITGLYIFFVPLIGLFFGQKTGSGTWVGAMIALVGLYLL
;
A
#
# COMPACT_ATOMS: atom_id res chain seq x y z
N MET A 1 7.59 13.16 -6.99
CA MET A 1 7.09 11.77 -7.11
C MET A 1 8.04 10.83 -7.86
N LEU A 2 8.98 11.30 -8.70
CA LEU A 2 9.85 10.41 -9.48
C LEU A 2 10.79 9.55 -8.61
N ILE A 3 11.44 10.14 -7.60
CA ILE A 3 12.27 9.39 -6.63
C ILE A 3 11.42 8.37 -5.87
N THR A 4 10.23 8.74 -5.43
CA THR A 4 9.29 7.85 -4.74
C THR A 4 8.87 6.68 -5.63
N ALA A 5 8.56 6.94 -6.90
CA ALA A 5 8.20 5.91 -7.88
C ALA A 5 9.37 4.97 -8.18
N ALA A 6 10.59 5.50 -8.29
CA ALA A 6 11.80 4.70 -8.45
C ALA A 6 12.01 3.78 -7.24
N ILE A 7 11.98 4.33 -6.01
CA ILE A 7 12.13 3.55 -4.78
C ILE A 7 11.06 2.45 -4.69
N TRP A 8 9.81 2.78 -5.02
CA TRP A 8 8.71 1.82 -5.01
C TRP A 8 8.87 0.72 -6.07
N GLY A 9 9.27 1.07 -7.29
CA GLY A 9 9.52 0.09 -8.36
C GLY A 9 10.67 -0.86 -8.05
N PHE A 10 11.81 -0.33 -7.58
CA PHE A 10 12.97 -1.14 -7.17
C PHE A 10 12.64 -2.07 -5.99
N ALA A 11 11.72 -1.67 -5.12
CA ALA A 11 11.30 -2.51 -4.00
C ALA A 11 10.72 -3.85 -4.47
N PHE A 12 9.98 -3.92 -5.59
CA PHE A 12 9.46 -5.19 -6.10
C PHE A 12 10.55 -6.15 -6.55
N VAL A 13 11.63 -5.62 -7.13
CA VAL A 13 12.79 -6.42 -7.53
C VAL A 13 13.46 -6.97 -6.27
N ALA A 14 13.76 -6.12 -5.29
CA ALA A 14 14.35 -6.54 -4.02
C ALA A 14 13.45 -7.56 -3.27
N GLN A 15 12.14 -7.36 -3.28
CA GLN A 15 11.17 -8.29 -2.68
C GLN A 15 11.20 -9.67 -3.35
N ARG A 16 11.31 -9.71 -4.69
CA ARG A 16 11.38 -10.96 -5.45
C ARG A 16 12.69 -11.68 -5.19
N GLU A 17 13.82 -10.98 -5.30
CA GLU A 17 15.15 -11.56 -5.06
C GLU A 17 15.28 -12.10 -3.62
N ALA A 18 14.74 -11.38 -2.63
CA ALA A 18 14.72 -11.84 -1.24
C ALA A 18 13.92 -13.13 -1.03
N MET A 19 12.86 -13.36 -1.81
CA MET A 19 12.09 -14.61 -1.77
C MET A 19 12.78 -15.75 -2.54
N LEU A 20 13.53 -15.43 -3.60
CA LEU A 20 14.26 -16.41 -4.41
C LEU A 20 15.50 -16.97 -3.71
N ALA A 21 16.07 -16.25 -2.73
CA ALA A 21 17.23 -16.67 -1.93
C ALA A 21 16.96 -17.83 -0.93
N GLU A 22 15.93 -18.66 -1.20
CA GLU A 22 15.59 -19.95 -0.57
C GLU A 22 15.35 -20.03 0.95
N THR A 23 15.21 -18.92 1.69
CA THR A 23 14.96 -19.00 3.15
C THR A 23 13.78 -18.18 3.68
N ILE A 24 13.13 -17.35 2.86
CA ILE A 24 12.07 -16.46 3.33
C ILE A 24 10.79 -16.66 2.53
N GLY A 25 9.83 -17.37 3.11
CA GLY A 25 8.48 -17.49 2.55
C GLY A 25 7.74 -16.15 2.48
N PRO A 26 6.71 -16.01 1.62
CA PRO A 26 6.01 -14.74 1.39
C PRO A 26 5.40 -14.14 2.67
N PHE A 27 4.91 -14.99 3.58
CA PHE A 27 4.34 -14.55 4.85
C PHE A 27 5.41 -14.03 5.83
N LEU A 28 6.59 -14.67 5.86
CA LEU A 28 7.69 -14.24 6.72
C LEU A 28 8.26 -12.90 6.24
N PHE A 29 8.36 -12.71 4.92
CA PHE A 29 8.74 -11.43 4.33
C PHE A 29 7.77 -10.31 4.75
N ASN A 30 6.45 -10.55 4.60
CA ASN A 30 5.44 -9.59 5.01
C ASN A 30 5.50 -9.30 6.52
N ALA A 31 5.66 -10.33 7.36
CA ALA A 31 5.79 -10.16 8.80
C ALA A 31 6.99 -9.27 9.17
N ALA A 32 8.17 -9.54 8.60
CA ALA A 32 9.37 -8.73 8.81
C ALA A 32 9.15 -7.28 8.36
N ARG A 33 8.55 -7.07 7.18
CA ARG A 33 8.23 -5.74 6.64
C ARG A 33 7.30 -4.96 7.56
N PHE A 34 6.22 -5.58 8.04
CA PHE A 34 5.26 -4.93 8.93
C PHE A 34 5.82 -4.68 10.33
N LEU A 35 6.63 -5.59 10.88
CA LEU A 35 7.32 -5.39 12.15
C LEU A 35 8.29 -4.21 12.07
N MET A 36 9.08 -4.12 11.00
CA MET A 36 9.99 -3.01 10.78
C MET A 36 9.23 -1.69 10.61
N GLY A 37 8.14 -1.70 9.85
CA GLY A 37 7.25 -0.53 9.73
C GLY A 37 6.66 -0.09 11.07
N ALA A 38 6.20 -1.03 11.90
CA ALA A 38 5.68 -0.75 13.23
C ALA A 38 6.77 -0.21 14.17
N ALA A 39 7.97 -0.79 14.15
CA ALA A 39 9.11 -0.36 14.95
C ALA A 39 9.55 1.07 14.60
N VAL A 40 9.56 1.43 13.31
CA VAL A 40 9.93 2.78 12.84
C VAL A 40 8.84 3.80 13.14
N LEU A 41 7.56 3.43 12.98
CA LEU A 41 6.44 4.34 13.22
C LEU A 41 6.14 4.54 14.71
N SER A 42 6.39 3.55 15.57
CA SER A 42 6.12 3.60 17.01
C SER A 42 6.73 4.84 17.72
N PRO A 43 8.04 5.13 17.60
CA PRO A 43 8.64 6.31 18.24
C PRO A 43 8.13 7.63 17.63
N LEU A 44 7.80 7.65 16.34
CA LEU A 44 7.23 8.81 15.68
C LEU A 44 5.82 9.12 16.19
N VAL A 45 4.97 8.09 16.33
CA VAL A 45 3.62 8.23 16.90
C VAL A 45 3.70 8.70 18.35
N TRP A 46 4.62 8.15 19.15
CA TRP A 46 4.84 8.60 20.52
C TRP A 46 5.28 10.08 20.60
N TYR A 47 6.24 10.49 19.76
CA TYR A 47 6.70 11.88 19.69
C TYR A 47 5.59 12.85 19.24
N LEU A 48 4.83 12.51 18.19
CA LEU A 48 3.72 13.32 17.70
C LEU A 48 2.55 13.39 18.68
N SER A 49 2.32 12.31 19.44
CA SER A 49 1.28 12.27 20.49
C SER A 49 1.64 13.18 21.67
N LYS A 50 2.93 13.33 21.99
CA LYS A 50 3.41 14.32 22.98
C LYS A 50 3.24 15.77 22.51
N LYS A 51 3.35 16.03 21.21
CA LYS A 51 3.28 17.38 20.62
C LYS A 51 1.83 17.86 20.41
N LYS A 52 0.88 16.95 20.21
CA LYS A 52 -0.56 17.26 20.12
C LYS A 52 -1.20 17.36 21.52
N LYS A 53 -0.93 18.45 22.24
CA LYS A 53 -1.64 18.79 23.48
C LYS A 53 -2.77 19.82 23.31
N ALA A 54 -3.06 20.30 22.09
CA ALA A 54 -3.99 21.42 21.91
C ALA A 54 -4.68 21.45 20.54
N SER A 55 -5.45 20.42 20.18
CA SER A 55 -6.43 20.57 19.11
C SER A 55 -7.62 19.67 19.40
N ASN A 56 -8.78 20.31 19.57
CA ASN A 56 -10.13 19.74 19.67
C ASN A 56 -10.25 18.45 18.84
N LYS A 57 -9.95 17.31 19.44
CA LYS A 57 -10.32 16.02 18.88
C LYS A 57 -11.59 15.63 19.60
N GLU A 58 -12.67 15.51 18.85
CA GLU A 58 -13.80 14.68 19.24
C GLU A 58 -13.25 13.42 19.92
N GLU A 59 -13.80 13.04 21.07
CA GLU A 59 -13.42 11.83 21.78
C GLU A 59 -13.80 10.61 20.92
N VAL A 60 -12.99 10.33 19.90
CA VAL A 60 -13.11 9.12 19.12
C VAL A 60 -12.68 8.00 20.06
N SER A 61 -13.65 7.25 20.56
CA SER A 61 -13.43 6.13 21.47
C SER A 61 -12.27 5.26 21.00
N THR A 62 -11.30 5.01 21.88
CA THR A 62 -10.15 4.12 21.61
C THR A 62 -10.59 2.78 21.05
N LYS A 63 -11.76 2.27 21.47
CA LYS A 63 -12.35 1.04 20.94
C LYS A 63 -12.72 1.15 19.46
N LYS A 64 -13.27 2.28 19.02
CA LYS A 64 -13.59 2.52 17.60
C LYS A 64 -12.33 2.62 16.75
N ILE A 65 -11.28 3.30 17.24
CA ILE A 65 -9.99 3.41 16.55
C ILE A 65 -9.36 2.02 16.42
N LEU A 66 -9.35 1.23 17.50
CA LEU A 66 -8.80 -0.11 17.49
C LEU A 66 -9.58 -1.02 16.53
N PHE A 67 -10.91 -0.97 16.56
CA PHE A 67 -11.76 -1.77 15.68
C PHE A 67 -11.54 -1.40 14.19
N ALA A 68 -11.52 -0.11 13.86
CA ALA A 68 -11.23 0.36 12.51
C ALA A 68 -9.81 -0.03 12.07
N GLY A 69 -8.83 0.05 12.98
CA GLY A 69 -7.45 -0.35 12.73
C GLY A 69 -7.31 -1.86 12.46
N ILE A 70 -8.04 -2.70 13.20
CA ILE A 70 -8.07 -4.15 12.97
C ILE A 70 -8.68 -4.46 11.60
N ILE A 71 -9.82 -3.85 11.25
CA ILE A 71 -10.45 -4.05 9.95
C ILE A 71 -9.50 -3.63 8.82
N ALA A 72 -8.95 -2.42 8.89
CA ALA A 72 -8.01 -1.93 7.89
C ALA A 72 -6.75 -2.81 7.80
N GLY A 73 -6.24 -3.28 8.95
CA GLY A 73 -5.12 -4.19 9.04
C GLY A 73 -5.39 -5.55 8.39
N LEU A 74 -6.59 -6.10 8.56
CA LEU A 74 -7.00 -7.35 7.91
C LEU A 74 -7.06 -7.21 6.39
N PHE A 75 -7.67 -6.13 5.88
CA PHE A 75 -7.68 -5.84 4.44
C PHE A 75 -6.27 -5.65 3.89
N LEU A 76 -5.41 -4.94 4.62
CA LEU A 76 -4.03 -4.71 4.23
C LEU A 76 -3.22 -6.00 4.23
N PHE A 77 -3.40 -6.86 5.24
CA PHE A 77 -2.76 -8.17 5.32
C PHE A 77 -3.18 -9.07 4.16
N ALA A 78 -4.47 -9.12 3.83
CA ALA A 78 -4.97 -9.87 2.69
C ALA A 78 -4.37 -9.35 1.38
N ALA A 79 -4.41 -8.03 1.15
CA ALA A 79 -3.86 -7.40 -0.04
C ALA A 79 -2.35 -7.67 -0.20
N CYS A 80 -1.55 -7.46 0.85
CA CYS A 80 -0.12 -7.72 0.82
C CYS A 80 0.20 -9.21 0.68
N SER A 81 -0.60 -10.10 1.28
CA SER A 81 -0.42 -11.55 1.10
C SER A 81 -0.66 -11.95 -0.36
N PHE A 82 -1.76 -11.50 -0.96
CA PHE A 82 -2.03 -11.77 -2.38
C PHE A 82 -0.97 -11.18 -3.29
N GLN A 83 -0.51 -9.96 -3.02
CA GLN A 83 0.55 -9.32 -3.80
C GLN A 83 1.87 -10.09 -3.71
N GLN A 84 2.26 -10.53 -2.51
CA GLN A 84 3.50 -11.26 -2.30
C GLN A 84 3.46 -12.66 -2.93
N VAL A 85 2.32 -13.34 -2.84
CA VAL A 85 2.07 -14.61 -3.56
C VAL A 85 2.13 -14.40 -5.07
N ALA A 86 1.49 -13.35 -5.60
CA ALA A 86 1.58 -13.03 -7.01
C ALA A 86 3.03 -12.82 -7.47
N LEU A 87 3.84 -12.12 -6.67
CA LEU A 87 5.26 -11.88 -6.94
C LEU A 87 6.13 -13.14 -6.90
N GLN A 88 5.68 -14.20 -6.22
CA GLN A 88 6.33 -15.51 -6.25
C GLN A 88 6.11 -16.23 -7.60
N TYR A 89 4.91 -16.10 -8.18
CA TYR A 89 4.53 -16.79 -9.42
C TYR A 89 4.79 -15.98 -10.69
N THR A 90 5.07 -14.69 -10.58
CA THR A 90 5.28 -13.80 -11.73
C THR A 90 6.51 -12.91 -11.56
N THR A 91 6.86 -12.17 -12.61
CA THR A 91 8.00 -11.25 -12.59
C THR A 91 7.65 -9.94 -11.87
N ALA A 92 8.65 -9.26 -11.30
CA ALA A 92 8.47 -7.94 -10.68
C ALA A 92 7.78 -6.92 -11.60
N GLY A 93 8.08 -6.94 -12.91
CA GLY A 93 7.41 -6.09 -13.91
C GLY A 93 5.91 -6.38 -14.01
N LYS A 94 5.52 -7.65 -14.25
CA LYS A 94 4.11 -8.08 -14.30
C LYS A 94 3.34 -7.81 -12.99
N SER A 95 3.95 -8.05 -11.83
CA SER A 95 3.33 -7.69 -10.53
C SER A 95 3.16 -6.18 -10.37
N GLY A 96 4.17 -5.41 -10.75
CA GLY A 96 4.14 -3.94 -10.73
C GLY A 96 3.07 -3.38 -11.66
N PHE A 97 2.92 -3.96 -12.87
CA PHE A 97 1.85 -3.66 -13.81
C PHE A 97 0.48 -3.91 -13.17
N ILE A 98 0.19 -5.13 -12.73
CA ILE A 98 -1.12 -5.47 -12.13
C ILE A 98 -1.43 -4.57 -10.94
N THR A 99 -0.43 -4.26 -10.12
CA THR A 99 -0.62 -3.33 -9.00
C THR A 99 -0.93 -1.93 -9.53
N GLY A 100 -0.18 -1.42 -10.52
CA GLY A 100 -0.39 -0.11 -11.12
C GLY A 100 -1.77 0.10 -11.74
N LEU A 101 -2.47 -0.97 -12.15
CA LEU A 101 -3.86 -0.90 -12.61
C LEU A 101 -4.82 -0.33 -11.55
N TYR A 102 -4.44 -0.31 -10.26
CA TYR A 102 -5.28 0.33 -9.24
C TYR A 102 -5.56 1.81 -9.57
N ILE A 103 -4.72 2.49 -10.35
CA ILE A 103 -4.93 3.89 -10.75
C ILE A 103 -6.28 4.08 -11.48
N PHE A 104 -6.76 3.03 -12.13
CA PHE A 104 -8.08 2.97 -12.75
C PHE A 104 -9.16 2.51 -11.76
N PHE A 105 -8.90 1.46 -10.98
CA PHE A 105 -9.89 0.90 -10.07
C PHE A 105 -10.24 1.80 -8.88
N VAL A 106 -9.29 2.56 -8.34
CA VAL A 106 -9.51 3.46 -7.19
C VAL A 106 -10.56 4.53 -7.49
N PRO A 107 -10.47 5.35 -8.57
CA PRO A 107 -11.51 6.32 -8.89
C PRO A 107 -12.84 5.67 -9.29
N LEU A 108 -12.80 4.48 -9.93
CA LEU A 108 -13.99 3.73 -10.29
C LEU A 108 -14.77 3.28 -9.04
N ILE A 109 -14.09 2.67 -8.06
CA ILE A 109 -14.67 2.30 -6.77
C ILE A 109 -15.13 3.56 -6.02
N GLY A 110 -14.35 4.64 -6.05
CA GLY A 110 -14.73 5.92 -5.47
C GLY A 110 -16.08 6.46 -5.97
N LEU A 111 -16.38 6.26 -7.26
CA LEU A 111 -17.67 6.63 -7.84
C LEU A 111 -18.84 5.84 -7.23
N PHE A 112 -18.67 4.54 -6.97
CA PHE A 112 -19.67 3.72 -6.28
C PHE A 112 -19.91 4.17 -4.83
N PHE A 113 -18.90 4.77 -4.19
CA PHE A 113 -19.03 5.41 -2.87
C PHE A 113 -19.52 6.87 -2.94
N GLY A 114 -19.96 7.34 -4.11
CA GLY A 114 -20.51 8.68 -4.31
C GLY A 114 -19.46 9.79 -4.43
N GLN A 115 -18.17 9.46 -4.59
CA GLN A 115 -17.14 10.47 -4.85
C GLN A 115 -17.22 10.96 -6.30
N LYS A 116 -17.18 12.29 -6.47
CA LYS A 116 -17.15 12.90 -7.80
C LYS A 116 -15.72 12.84 -8.35
N THR A 117 -15.51 12.03 -9.38
CA THR A 117 -14.24 11.96 -10.11
C THR A 117 -14.31 12.84 -11.35
N GLY A 118 -13.36 13.77 -11.50
CA GLY A 118 -13.31 14.70 -12.63
C GLY A 118 -12.81 14.04 -13.92
N SER A 119 -13.10 14.64 -15.07
CA SER A 119 -12.64 14.16 -16.38
C SER A 119 -11.11 14.06 -16.48
N GLY A 120 -10.37 14.95 -15.82
CA GLY A 120 -8.91 14.90 -15.76
C GLY A 120 -8.35 13.64 -15.08
N THR A 121 -9.06 13.08 -14.09
CA THR A 121 -8.67 11.81 -13.44
C THR A 121 -8.76 10.63 -14.41
N TRP A 122 -9.79 10.61 -15.25
CA TRP A 122 -9.99 9.57 -16.26
C TRP A 122 -8.97 9.65 -17.39
N VAL A 123 -8.66 10.86 -17.87
CA VAL A 123 -7.61 11.05 -18.88
C VAL A 123 -6.25 10.63 -18.33
N GLY A 124 -5.91 11.03 -17.11
CA GLY A 124 -4.69 10.61 -16.43
C GLY A 124 -4.62 9.10 -16.22
N ALA A 125 -5.72 8.45 -15.84
CA ALA A 125 -5.80 7.00 -15.68
C ALA A 125 -5.58 6.26 -17.01
N MET A 126 -6.16 6.74 -18.12
CA MET A 126 -5.96 6.17 -19.45
C MET A 126 -4.51 6.32 -19.94
N ILE A 127 -3.89 7.49 -19.73
CA ILE A 127 -2.48 7.70 -20.07
C ILE A 127 -1.58 6.80 -19.22
N ALA A 128 -1.87 6.68 -17.93
CA ALA A 128 -1.13 5.80 -17.04
C ALA A 128 -1.28 4.32 -17.44
N LEU A 129 -2.47 3.89 -17.86
CA LEU A 129 -2.72 2.54 -18.40
C LEU A 129 -1.85 2.26 -19.64
N VAL A 130 -1.77 3.22 -20.56
CA VAL A 130 -0.91 3.09 -21.77
C VAL A 130 0.56 3.05 -21.39
N GLY A 131 1.02 3.95 -20.51
CA GLY A 131 2.41 3.98 -20.04
C GLY A 131 2.80 2.71 -19.27
N LEU A 132 1.87 2.15 -18.52
CA LEU A 132 2.03 0.89 -17.82
C LEU A 132 2.09 -0.29 -18.81
N TYR A 133 1.29 -0.29 -19.89
CA TYR A 133 1.29 -1.35 -20.91
C TYR A 133 2.61 -1.45 -21.68
N LEU A 134 3.32 -0.33 -21.84
CA LEU A 134 4.62 -0.29 -22.50
C LEU A 134 5.79 -0.75 -21.61
N LEU A 135 5.53 -1.07 -20.33
CA LEU A 135 6.53 -1.47 -19.32
C LEU A 135 6.64 -3.00 -19.19
#